data_AF-A0A814SWS5-F1
#
_entry.id   AF-A0A814SWS5-F1
#
_cell.length_a   1.000
_cell.length_b   1.000
_cell.length_c   1.000
_cell.angle_alpha   90.00
_cell.angle_beta   90.00
_cell.angle_gamma   90.00
#
_symmetry.space_group_name_H-M   'P 1'
#
loop_
_entity.id
_entity.type
_entity.pdbx_description
1 polymer ?
#
loop_
_entity_poly.entity_id
_entity_poly.type
_entity_poly.pdbx_seq_one_letter_code
_entity_poly.pdbx_strand_id
1 'polypeptide(L)'
;MNEFNLSSTTLDEIQNHDDFRVVWYSADNHISSELTYFAHYLEKCDSIDTCKNYIREIKSERKILLVLINLFKHVAEFVGDIQRIRLEYESSLTYELNCLLMREKVLPSNHQDIGKSLNNIGLCYEHLNERKLALDYYGRGLAVYEQCLSATDDRWTIPCKIEKLSVEMNQFNI
;
A
#
# COMPACT_ATOMS: atom_id res chain seq x y z
N MET A 1 -42.30 -5.51 -24.87
CA MET A 1 -41.23 -6.06 -25.71
C MET A 1 -40.51 -4.90 -26.37
N ASN A 2 -39.29 -4.61 -25.93
CA ASN A 2 -38.16 -4.18 -26.75
C ASN A 2 -36.94 -4.17 -25.84
N GLU A 3 -36.11 -5.18 -26.05
CA GLU A 3 -34.81 -5.39 -25.43
C GLU A 3 -33.86 -4.27 -25.86
N PHE A 4 -33.26 -3.56 -24.91
CA PHE A 4 -32.03 -2.82 -25.15
C PHE A 4 -30.90 -3.56 -24.46
N ASN A 5 -30.03 -4.11 -25.31
CA ASN A 5 -28.83 -4.86 -25.02
C ASN A 5 -27.91 -4.15 -24.03
N LEU A 6 -27.57 -4.84 -22.94
CA LEU A 6 -26.37 -4.61 -22.14
C LEU A 6 -25.15 -5.01 -22.97
N SER A 7 -24.59 -4.08 -23.75
CA SER A 7 -23.26 -4.24 -24.35
C SER A 7 -22.21 -3.73 -23.36
N SER A 8 -21.57 -4.66 -22.66
CA SER A 8 -20.10 -4.87 -22.60
C SER A 8 -19.13 -3.72 -22.94
N THR A 9 -19.33 -2.52 -22.42
CA THR A 9 -18.35 -1.43 -22.34
C THR A 9 -18.39 -0.92 -20.91
N THR A 10 -17.37 -1.01 -20.05
CA THR A 10 -15.94 -1.30 -20.28
C THR A 10 -15.35 -1.65 -18.91
N LEU A 11 -15.03 -2.92 -18.66
CA LEU A 11 -14.21 -3.30 -17.50
C LEU A 11 -12.77 -2.72 -17.62
N ASP A 12 -12.41 -2.21 -18.80
CA ASP A 12 -11.13 -1.58 -19.13
C ASP A 12 -11.07 -0.07 -18.83
N GLU A 13 -12.17 0.59 -18.45
CA GLU A 13 -12.13 2.01 -18.04
C GLU A 13 -11.68 2.21 -16.58
N ILE A 14 -11.54 1.13 -15.81
CA ILE A 14 -11.19 1.16 -14.39
C ILE A 14 -9.67 1.41 -14.17
N GLN A 15 -8.88 1.56 -15.24
CA GLN A 15 -7.43 1.72 -15.13
C GLN A 15 -6.90 3.15 -14.93
N ASN A 16 -7.75 4.17 -14.81
CA ASN A 16 -7.27 5.55 -14.58
C ASN A 16 -7.72 6.09 -13.22
N HIS A 17 -6.73 6.46 -12.41
CA HIS A 17 -6.81 6.90 -11.01
C HIS A 17 -7.68 8.14 -10.69
N ASP A 18 -8.49 8.63 -11.64
CA ASP A 18 -9.25 9.89 -11.54
C ASP A 18 -10.78 9.72 -11.40
N ASP A 19 -11.30 8.49 -11.40
CA ASP A 19 -12.73 8.26 -11.65
C ASP A 19 -13.65 8.16 -10.41
N PHE A 20 -13.16 8.53 -9.23
CA PHE A 20 -14.02 8.61 -8.04
C PHE A 20 -15.14 9.67 -8.19
N ARG A 21 -14.92 10.67 -9.04
CA ARG A 21 -15.85 11.79 -9.23
C ARG A 21 -17.02 11.42 -10.16
N VAL A 22 -16.79 10.55 -11.14
CA VAL A 22 -17.80 10.11 -12.13
C VAL A 22 -18.76 9.10 -11.51
N VAL A 23 -18.25 8.19 -10.67
CA VAL A 23 -19.10 7.27 -9.87
C VAL A 23 -20.03 8.06 -8.94
N TRP A 24 -19.53 9.13 -8.31
CA TRP A 24 -20.35 10.01 -7.46
C TRP A 24 -21.45 10.74 -8.24
N TYR A 25 -21.14 11.29 -9.42
CA TYR A 25 -22.14 11.95 -10.27
C TYR A 25 -23.24 11.00 -10.77
N SER A 26 -22.93 9.71 -10.97
CA SER A 26 -23.92 8.70 -11.36
C SER A 26 -24.88 8.34 -10.22
N ALA A 27 -24.42 8.38 -8.96
CA ALA A 27 -25.25 8.12 -7.79
C ALA A 27 -26.29 9.24 -7.55
N ASP A 28 -25.94 10.50 -7.82
CA ASP A 28 -26.87 11.63 -7.72
C ASP A 28 -28.03 11.54 -8.73
N ASN A 29 -27.80 10.96 -9.92
CA ASN A 29 -28.87 10.70 -10.90
C ASN A 29 -29.82 9.57 -10.44
N HIS A 30 -29.33 8.59 -9.69
CA HIS A 30 -30.17 7.53 -9.11
C HIS A 30 -31.01 8.08 -7.94
N ILE A 31 -30.39 8.87 -7.05
CA ILE A 31 -31.08 9.54 -5.94
C ILE A 31 -32.13 10.53 -6.47
N SER A 32 -31.83 11.27 -7.54
CA SER A 32 -32.78 12.20 -8.18
C SER A 32 -33.97 11.49 -8.82
N SER A 33 -33.74 10.36 -9.49
CA SER A 33 -34.83 9.59 -10.12
C SER A 33 -35.69 8.87 -9.08
N GLU A 34 -35.10 8.37 -7.99
CA GLU A 34 -35.81 7.82 -6.84
C GLU A 34 -36.63 8.89 -6.11
N LEU A 35 -36.08 10.09 -5.86
CA LEU A 35 -36.81 11.20 -5.24
C LEU A 35 -38.01 11.65 -6.09
N THR A 36 -37.88 11.60 -7.42
CA THR A 36 -38.95 11.97 -8.36
C THR A 36 -40.04 10.90 -8.41
N TYR A 37 -39.65 9.62 -8.44
CA TYR A 37 -40.57 8.49 -8.31
C TYR A 37 -41.31 8.51 -6.96
N PHE A 38 -40.60 8.94 -5.90
CA PHE A 38 -41.13 9.02 -4.54
C PHE A 38 -42.12 10.18 -4.34
N ALA A 39 -41.84 11.36 -4.92
CA ALA A 39 -42.75 12.49 -4.91
C ALA A 39 -44.10 12.19 -5.58
N HIS A 40 -44.08 11.41 -6.68
CA HIS A 40 -45.28 10.97 -7.38
C HIS A 40 -46.12 9.95 -6.58
N TYR A 41 -45.50 9.17 -5.69
CA TYR A 41 -46.18 8.16 -4.87
C TYR A 41 -46.76 8.73 -3.57
N LEU A 42 -46.14 9.78 -3.01
CA LEU A 42 -46.61 10.50 -1.81
C LEU A 42 -47.96 11.22 -2.02
N GLU A 43 -48.28 11.64 -3.25
CA GLU A 43 -49.60 12.17 -3.61
C GLU A 43 -50.74 11.14 -3.44
N LYS A 44 -50.42 9.86 -3.27
CA LYS A 44 -51.36 8.73 -3.21
C LYS A 44 -51.55 8.12 -1.81
N CYS A 45 -50.84 8.58 -0.78
CA CYS A 45 -50.86 7.94 0.54
C CYS A 45 -51.83 8.62 1.54
N ASP A 46 -52.95 7.96 1.83
CA ASP A 46 -54.06 8.47 2.67
C ASP A 46 -53.83 8.44 4.21
N SER A 47 -52.66 8.02 4.73
CA SER A 47 -52.44 7.87 6.19
C SER A 47 -51.06 8.31 6.70
N ILE A 48 -51.04 9.15 7.75
CA ILE A 48 -49.85 9.74 8.38
C ILE A 48 -48.87 8.67 8.91
N ASP A 49 -49.37 7.52 9.35
CA ASP A 49 -48.52 6.49 9.97
C ASP A 49 -47.69 5.71 8.95
N THR A 50 -48.18 5.59 7.71
CA THR A 50 -47.39 5.02 6.60
C THR A 50 -46.20 5.92 6.24
N CYS A 51 -46.42 7.24 6.17
CA CYS A 51 -45.35 8.22 5.93
C CYS A 51 -44.28 8.20 7.04
N LYS A 52 -44.67 8.02 8.31
CA LYS A 52 -43.71 7.94 9.43
C LYS A 52 -42.81 6.71 9.37
N ASN A 53 -43.36 5.54 9.00
CA ASN A 53 -42.57 4.32 8.85
C ASN A 53 -41.53 4.48 7.74
N TYR A 54 -41.93 5.08 6.62
CA TYR A 54 -41.04 5.31 5.49
C TYR A 54 -39.90 6.30 5.81
N ILE A 55 -40.19 7.39 6.54
CA ILE A 55 -39.14 8.32 7.01
C ILE A 55 -38.12 7.62 7.91
N ARG A 56 -38.52 6.59 8.68
CA ARG A 56 -37.59 5.79 9.48
C ARG A 56 -36.70 4.91 8.61
N GLU A 57 -37.26 4.30 7.56
CA GLU A 57 -36.51 3.50 6.59
C GLU A 57 -35.46 4.35 5.86
N ILE A 58 -35.84 5.51 5.28
CA ILE A 58 -34.89 6.45 4.66
C ILE A 58 -33.79 6.87 5.64
N LYS A 59 -34.14 7.16 6.91
CA LYS A 59 -33.14 7.52 7.93
C LYS A 59 -32.17 6.36 8.21
N SER A 60 -32.66 5.12 8.18
CA SER A 60 -31.83 3.93 8.38
C SER A 60 -30.86 3.72 7.22
N GLU A 61 -31.33 3.85 5.98
CA GLU A 61 -30.52 3.73 4.76
C GLU A 61 -29.46 4.82 4.69
N ARG A 62 -29.83 6.07 4.98
CA ARG A 62 -28.88 7.19 5.05
C ARG A 62 -27.79 6.95 6.10
N LYS A 63 -28.13 6.34 7.24
CA LYS A 63 -27.17 6.01 8.29
C LYS A 63 -26.19 4.92 7.82
N ILE A 64 -26.69 3.91 7.11
CA ILE A 64 -25.85 2.86 6.50
C ILE A 64 -24.91 3.46 5.46
N LEU A 65 -25.41 4.34 4.58
CA LEU A 65 -24.61 5.01 3.56
C LEU A 65 -23.50 5.87 4.18
N LEU A 66 -23.79 6.61 5.26
CA LEU A 66 -22.80 7.43 5.96
C LEU A 66 -21.68 6.57 6.58
N VAL A 67 -22.03 5.41 7.14
CA VAL A 67 -21.06 4.45 7.68
C VAL A 67 -20.18 3.89 6.55
N LEU A 68 -20.77 3.57 5.40
CA LEU A 68 -20.05 3.06 4.23
C LEU A 68 -19.04 4.09 3.70
N ILE A 69 -19.44 5.35 3.54
CA ILE A 69 -18.57 6.44 3.07
C ILE A 69 -17.41 6.65 4.05
N ASN A 70 -17.69 6.66 5.35
CA ASN A 70 -16.64 6.81 6.37
C ASN A 70 -15.67 5.62 6.38
N LEU A 71 -16.18 4.39 6.20
CA LEU A 71 -15.34 3.20 6.07
C LEU A 71 -14.45 3.29 4.83
N PHE A 72 -15.02 3.66 3.68
CA PHE A 72 -14.27 3.81 2.44
C PHE A 72 -13.18 4.89 2.56
N LYS A 73 -13.50 6.02 3.19
CA LYS A 73 -12.53 7.07 3.50
C LYS A 73 -11.34 6.53 4.31
N HIS A 74 -11.60 5.78 5.38
CA HIS A 74 -10.52 5.21 6.21
C HIS A 74 -9.67 4.20 5.45
N VAL A 75 -10.28 3.36 4.60
CA VAL A 75 -9.53 2.43 3.76
C VAL A 75 -8.64 3.19 2.77
N ALA A 76 -9.15 4.26 2.15
CA ALA A 76 -8.37 5.08 1.22
C ALA A 76 -7.20 5.81 1.90
N GLU A 77 -7.41 6.38 3.09
CA GLU A 77 -6.34 6.97 3.91
C GLU A 77 -5.26 5.95 4.24
N PHE A 78 -5.66 4.75 4.69
CA PHE A 78 -4.74 3.67 5.03
C PHE A 78 -3.92 3.18 3.82
N VAL A 79 -4.56 3.03 2.65
CA VAL A 79 -3.86 2.68 1.40
C VAL A 79 -2.89 3.78 0.99
N GLY A 80 -3.27 5.05 1.11
CA GLY A 80 -2.39 6.19 0.85
C GLY A 80 -1.14 6.19 1.72
N ASP A 81 -1.28 5.88 3.02
CA ASP A 81 -0.16 5.77 3.94
C ASP A 81 0.78 4.62 3.58
N ILE A 82 0.25 3.44 3.24
CA ILE A 82 1.07 2.32 2.77
C ILE A 82 1.87 2.69 1.52
N GLN A 83 1.24 3.36 0.56
CA GLN A 83 1.89 3.74 -0.69
C GLN A 83 3.00 4.78 -0.46
N ARG A 84 2.78 5.73 0.45
CA ARG A 84 3.79 6.71 0.84
C ARG A 84 5.02 6.04 1.47
N ILE A 85 4.81 5.14 2.42
CA ILE A 85 5.88 4.37 3.05
C ILE A 85 6.66 3.58 2.00
N ARG A 86 5.97 2.92 1.06
CA ARG A 86 6.60 2.18 -0.04
C ARG A 86 7.49 3.08 -0.91
N LEU A 87 7.01 4.27 -1.28
CA LEU A 87 7.77 5.23 -2.08
C LEU A 87 9.03 5.72 -1.35
N GLU A 88 8.95 5.94 -0.04
CA GLU A 88 10.09 6.33 0.78
C GLU A 88 11.19 5.25 0.78
N TYR A 89 10.82 3.97 0.87
CA TYR A 89 11.76 2.86 0.75
C TYR A 89 12.35 2.70 -0.64
N GLU A 90 11.58 2.88 -1.71
CA GLU A 90 12.09 2.86 -3.10
C GLU A 90 13.10 4.00 -3.34
N SER A 91 12.83 5.18 -2.80
CA SER A 91 13.76 6.30 -2.81
C SER A 91 15.04 5.96 -2.02
N SER A 92 14.90 5.47 -0.78
CA SER A 92 16.02 5.05 0.07
C SER A 92 16.90 4.01 -0.61
N LEU A 93 16.28 3.01 -1.24
CA LEU A 93 16.95 1.97 -2.00
C LEU A 93 17.82 2.53 -3.13
N THR A 94 17.29 3.51 -3.87
CA THR A 94 18.01 4.18 -4.96
C THR A 94 19.24 4.92 -4.43
N TYR A 95 19.12 5.62 -3.30
CA TYR A 95 20.26 6.29 -2.66
C TYR A 95 21.33 5.31 -2.20
N GLU A 96 20.94 4.20 -1.55
CA GLU A 96 21.89 3.21 -1.05
C GLU A 96 22.59 2.45 -2.18
N LEU A 97 21.91 2.16 -3.30
CA LEU A 97 22.53 1.58 -4.49
C LEU A 97 23.59 2.52 -5.09
N ASN A 98 23.30 3.82 -5.18
CA ASN A 98 24.26 4.81 -5.64
C ASN A 98 25.47 4.94 -4.69
N CYS A 99 25.23 4.92 -3.37
CA CYS A 99 26.29 4.90 -2.37
C CYS A 99 27.18 3.66 -2.50
N LEU A 100 26.58 2.49 -2.71
CA LEU A 100 27.31 1.24 -2.95
C LEU A 100 28.21 1.36 -4.18
N LEU A 101 27.68 1.83 -5.31
CA LEU A 101 28.46 2.01 -6.54
C LEU A 101 29.64 2.97 -6.36
N MET A 102 29.48 4.03 -5.59
CA MET A 102 30.57 4.97 -5.30
C MET A 102 31.60 4.37 -4.36
N ARG A 103 31.16 3.64 -3.32
CA ARG A 103 32.03 2.94 -2.38
C ARG A 103 32.85 1.85 -3.06
N GLU A 104 32.26 1.06 -3.94
CA GLU A 104 32.96 0.02 -4.71
C GLU A 104 34.03 0.59 -5.66
N LYS A 105 33.87 1.83 -6.13
CA LYS A 105 34.88 2.50 -6.98
C LYS A 105 36.08 3.05 -6.21
N VAL A 106 35.86 3.47 -4.97
CA VAL A 106 36.86 4.23 -4.18
C VAL A 106 37.54 3.34 -3.14
N LEU A 107 36.80 2.39 -2.57
CA LEU A 107 37.23 1.57 -1.44
C LEU A 107 37.59 0.16 -1.88
N PRO A 108 38.53 -0.50 -1.19
CA PRO A 108 38.80 -1.92 -1.42
C PRO A 108 37.57 -2.77 -1.08
N SER A 109 37.42 -3.90 -1.76
CA SER A 109 36.21 -4.76 -1.69
C SER A 109 35.88 -5.30 -0.29
N ASN A 110 36.85 -5.33 0.62
CA ASN A 110 36.71 -5.78 2.00
C ASN A 110 36.41 -4.62 2.98
N HIS A 111 36.14 -3.42 2.49
CA HIS A 111 35.89 -2.27 3.35
C HIS A 111 34.54 -2.38 4.06
N GLN A 112 34.53 -2.11 5.37
CA GLN A 112 33.35 -2.25 6.23
C GLN A 112 32.13 -1.44 5.72
N ASP A 113 32.36 -0.28 5.10
CA ASP A 113 31.30 0.56 4.53
C ASP A 113 30.55 -0.08 3.35
N ILE A 114 31.20 -0.96 2.59
CA ILE A 114 30.53 -1.72 1.52
C ILE A 114 29.54 -2.69 2.16
N GLY A 115 29.96 -3.43 3.20
CA GLY A 115 29.08 -4.30 3.98
C GLY A 115 27.91 -3.56 4.63
N LYS A 116 28.14 -2.32 5.10
CA LYS A 116 27.07 -1.47 5.65
C LYS A 116 26.04 -1.08 4.60
N SER A 117 26.48 -0.73 3.39
CA SER A 117 25.59 -0.37 2.28
C SER A 117 24.72 -1.56 1.87
N LEU A 118 25.33 -2.74 1.73
CA LEU A 118 24.62 -3.98 1.39
C LEU A 118 23.58 -4.35 2.45
N ASN A 119 23.90 -4.18 3.73
CA ASN A 119 22.95 -4.39 4.82
C ASN A 119 21.74 -3.43 4.75
N ASN A 120 21.99 -2.15 4.50
CA ASN A 120 20.91 -1.16 4.37
C ASN A 120 20.02 -1.43 3.16
N ILE A 121 20.59 -1.94 2.06
CA ILE A 121 19.82 -2.38 0.88
C ILE A 121 18.95 -3.59 1.25
N GLY A 122 19.50 -4.56 2.00
CA GLY A 122 18.75 -5.70 2.53
C GLY A 122 17.53 -5.27 3.34
N LEU A 123 17.70 -4.31 4.26
CA LEU A 123 16.62 -3.72 5.07
C LEU A 123 15.56 -3.03 4.20
N CYS A 124 15.96 -2.30 3.16
CA CYS A 124 14.99 -1.67 2.25
C CYS A 124 14.14 -2.74 1.53
N TYR A 125 14.75 -3.82 1.04
CA TYR A 125 14.02 -4.90 0.39
C TYR A 125 13.13 -5.69 1.36
N GLU A 126 13.55 -5.84 2.62
CA GLU A 126 12.71 -6.41 3.68
C GLU A 126 11.42 -5.60 3.86
N HIS A 127 11.54 -4.28 3.97
CA HIS A 127 10.38 -3.39 4.08
C HIS A 127 9.50 -3.33 2.83
N LEU A 128 10.08 -3.59 1.65
CA LEU A 128 9.36 -3.76 0.38
C LEU A 128 8.75 -5.15 0.21
N ASN A 129 8.87 -6.03 1.21
CA ASN A 129 8.38 -7.41 1.21
C ASN A 129 9.04 -8.33 0.16
N GLU A 130 10.23 -7.94 -0.33
CA GLU A 130 11.04 -8.67 -1.31
C GLU A 130 12.10 -9.54 -0.61
N ARG A 131 11.63 -10.51 0.19
CA ARG A 131 12.45 -11.34 1.09
C ARG A 131 13.63 -12.05 0.41
N LYS A 132 13.46 -12.50 -0.83
CA LYS A 132 14.54 -13.19 -1.58
C LYS A 132 15.70 -12.25 -1.89
N LEU A 133 15.40 -11.01 -2.29
CA LEU A 133 16.43 -10.01 -2.57
C LEU A 133 17.08 -9.55 -1.26
N ALA A 134 16.30 -9.34 -0.20
CA ALA A 134 16.83 -9.00 1.11
C ALA A 134 17.89 -10.01 1.59
N LEU A 135 17.58 -11.31 1.51
CA LEU A 135 18.49 -12.40 1.86
C LEU A 135 19.78 -12.42 1.02
N ASP A 136 19.68 -12.16 -0.28
CA ASP A 136 20.86 -12.07 -1.16
C ASP A 136 21.79 -10.93 -0.73
N TYR A 137 21.22 -9.72 -0.50
CA TYR A 137 21.99 -8.56 -0.07
C TYR A 137 22.57 -8.73 1.34
N TYR A 138 21.83 -9.32 2.28
CA TYR A 138 22.35 -9.66 3.60
C TYR A 138 23.51 -10.67 3.52
N GLY A 139 23.38 -11.72 2.70
CA GLY A 139 24.46 -12.69 2.49
C GLY A 139 25.72 -12.07 1.90
N ARG A 140 25.57 -11.16 0.92
CA ARG A 140 26.68 -10.39 0.35
C ARG A 140 27.34 -9.47 1.39
N GLY A 141 26.53 -8.81 2.23
CA GLY A 141 27.03 -7.96 3.32
C GLY A 141 27.82 -8.75 4.37
N LEU A 142 27.33 -9.93 4.75
CA LEU A 142 27.99 -10.85 5.68
C LEU A 142 29.37 -11.26 5.17
N ALA A 143 29.46 -11.67 3.90
CA ALA A 143 30.73 -12.05 3.28
C ALA A 143 31.77 -10.91 3.30
N VAL A 144 31.34 -9.66 3.10
CA VAL A 144 32.25 -8.49 3.21
C VAL A 144 32.72 -8.30 4.65
N TYR A 145 31.84 -8.45 5.64
CA TYR A 145 32.23 -8.34 7.04
C TYR A 145 33.18 -9.45 7.48
N GLU A 146 32.98 -10.69 7.04
CA GLU A 146 33.91 -11.81 7.29
C GLU A 146 35.29 -11.53 6.70
N GLN A 147 35.35 -11.03 5.47
CA GLN A 147 36.61 -10.61 4.84
C GLN A 147 37.27 -9.46 5.62
N CYS A 148 36.49 -8.48 6.07
CA CYS A 148 36.98 -7.36 6.87
C CYS A 148 37.56 -7.82 8.21
N LEU A 149 36.92 -8.79 8.87
CA LEU A 149 37.39 -9.39 10.11
C LEU A 149 38.72 -10.13 9.93
N SER A 150 38.91 -10.80 8.79
CA SER A 150 40.20 -11.45 8.49
C SER A 150 41.33 -10.46 8.19
N ALA A 151 40.99 -9.24 7.76
CA ALA A 151 41.95 -8.20 7.40
C ALA A 151 42.27 -7.23 8.54
N THR A 152 41.51 -7.25 9.64
CA THR A 152 41.63 -6.31 10.75
C THR A 152 41.55 -7.03 12.10
N ASP A 153 42.30 -6.58 13.11
CA ASP A 153 42.19 -7.10 14.49
C ASP A 153 41.03 -6.44 15.26
N ASP A 154 39.87 -6.27 14.59
CA ASP A 154 38.67 -5.73 15.23
C ASP A 154 37.93 -6.83 15.99
N ARG A 155 38.02 -6.74 17.31
CA ARG A 155 37.47 -7.75 18.22
C ARG A 155 35.99 -7.54 18.57
N TRP A 156 35.41 -6.37 18.24
CA TRP A 156 34.10 -5.98 18.79
C TRP A 156 33.12 -5.52 17.72
N THR A 157 33.52 -4.64 16.80
CA THR A 157 32.55 -3.93 15.94
C THR A 157 32.09 -4.80 14.77
N ILE A 158 33.01 -5.44 14.07
CA ILE A 158 32.70 -6.36 12.96
C ILE A 158 32.00 -7.64 13.45
N PRO A 159 32.46 -8.33 14.50
CA PRO A 159 31.78 -9.53 15.01
C PRO A 159 30.31 -9.29 15.42
N CYS A 160 30.03 -8.16 16.09
CA CYS A 160 28.66 -7.81 16.47
C CYS A 160 27.74 -7.60 15.26
N LYS A 161 28.27 -7.02 14.17
CA LYS A 161 27.52 -6.85 12.92
C LYS A 161 27.25 -8.19 12.22
N ILE A 162 28.23 -9.09 12.18
CA ILE A 162 28.09 -10.45 11.66
C ILE A 162 27.00 -11.21 12.41
N GLU A 163 27.02 -11.15 13.74
CA GLU A 163 26.02 -11.82 14.59
C GLU A 163 24.62 -11.26 14.31
N LYS A 164 24.47 -9.93 14.26
CA LYS A 164 23.19 -9.28 13.95
C LYS A 164 22.64 -9.72 12.59
N LEU A 165 23.45 -9.65 11.53
CA LEU A 165 23.08 -10.10 10.18
C LEU A 165 22.71 -11.58 10.12
N SER A 166 23.45 -12.43 10.85
CA SER A 166 23.17 -13.87 10.92
C SER A 166 21.82 -14.15 11.59
N VAL A 167 21.48 -13.38 12.63
CA VAL A 167 20.15 -13.46 13.28
C VAL A 167 19.06 -12.98 12.33
N GLU A 168 19.24 -11.85 11.65
CA GLU A 168 18.29 -11.31 10.67
C GLU A 168 18.04 -12.34 9.55
N MET A 169 19.09 -12.92 8.96
CA MET A 169 18.96 -13.96 7.94
C MET A 169 18.22 -15.22 8.44
N ASN A 170 18.45 -15.64 9.69
CA ASN A 170 17.79 -16.82 10.27
C ASN A 170 16.28 -16.61 10.47
N GLN A 171 15.83 -15.38 10.71
CA GLN A 171 14.39 -15.06 10.80
C GLN A 171 13.68 -15.30 9.46
N PHE A 172 14.40 -15.31 8.35
CA PHE A 172 13.87 -15.54 7.00
C PHE A 172 13.95 -16.99 6.50
N ASN A 173 14.43 -17.94 7.31
CA ASN A 173 14.52 -19.37 6.94
C ASN A 173 13.37 -20.25 7.48
N ILE A 174 12.25 -19.65 7.90
CA ILE A 174 11.01 -20.36 8.29
C ILE A 174 10.26 -20.87 7.07
#